data_AF-A0A183F3R4-F1
#
_entry.id   AF-A0A183F3R4-F1
#
_cell.length_a   1.000
_cell.length_b   1.000
_cell.length_c   1.000
_cell.angle_alpha   90.00
_cell.angle_beta   90.00
_cell.angle_gamma   90.00
#
_symmetry.space_group_name_H-M   'P 1'
#
loop_
_entity.id
_entity.type
_entity.pdbx_description
1 polymer ?
#
loop_
_entity_poly.entity_id
_entity_poly.type
_entity_poly.pdbx_seq_one_letter_code
_entity_poly.pdbx_strand_id
1 'polypeptide(L)' 'MLWCVIFGIEVEALIDTGSVISILPAALLKLAKNRDFDIDKKVELVSNAQKRKVFDASGTQKGFLGMAKAEDPWS' A
#
# COMPACT_ATOMS: atom_id res chain seq x y z
N MET A 1 13.83 7.44 9.70
CA MET A 1 12.88 8.19 8.89
C MET A 1 13.58 8.55 7.59
N LEU A 2 12.94 8.34 6.45
CA LEU A 2 13.51 8.57 5.12
C LEU A 2 12.46 9.20 4.22
N TRP A 3 12.90 9.90 3.19
CA TRP A 3 12.03 10.40 2.13
C TRP A 3 11.91 9.37 1.02
N CYS A 4 10.70 9.14 0.53
CA CYS A 4 10.45 8.31 -0.63
C CYS A 4 9.44 8.96 -1.58
N VAL A 5 9.52 8.62 -2.85
CA VAL A 5 8.57 9.08 -3.87
C VAL A 5 7.61 7.94 -4.19
N ILE A 6 6.34 8.12 -3.86
CA ILE A 6 5.27 7.16 -4.11
C ILE A 6 4.20 7.83 -4.97
N PHE A 7 3.87 7.25 -6.12
CA PHE A 7 2.91 7.81 -7.08
C PHE A 7 3.23 9.27 -7.47
N GLY A 8 4.52 9.61 -7.59
CA GLY A 8 4.98 10.97 -7.89
C GLY A 8 4.83 11.98 -6.74
N ILE A 9 4.57 11.50 -5.51
CA ILE A 9 4.42 12.32 -4.31
C ILE A 9 5.58 11.99 -3.37
N GLU A 10 6.37 13.01 -3.02
CA GLU A 10 7.39 12.88 -1.98
C GLU A 10 6.70 12.84 -0.61
N VAL A 11 6.99 11.78 0.15
CA VAL A 11 6.44 11.54 1.49
C VAL A 11 7.52 11.11 2.45
N GLU A 12 7.32 11.44 3.72
CA GLU A 12 8.13 10.93 4.81
C GLU A 12 7.68 9.52 5.18
N ALA A 13 8.63 8.60 5.29
CA ALA A 13 8.42 7.19 5.58
C ALA A 13 9.24 6.70 6.77
N LEU A 14 8.65 5.74 7.50
CA LEU A 14 9.31 5.02 8.58
C LEU A 14 9.78 3.66 8.06
N ILE A 15 11.05 3.33 8.32
CA ILE A 15 11.52 1.94 8.15
C ILE A 15 11.04 1.15 9.36
N ASP A 16 10.19 0.16 9.09
CA ASP A 16 9.79 -0.85 10.07
C ASP A 16 10.32 -2.22 9.63
N THR A 17 11.33 -2.72 10.34
CA THR A 17 11.93 -4.03 10.06
C THR A 17 11.09 -5.20 10.57
N GLY A 18 10.05 -4.93 11.36
CA GLY A 18 9.10 -5.95 11.83
C GLY A 18 7.99 -6.26 10.82
N SER A 19 7.83 -5.41 9.80
CA SER A 19 6.81 -5.56 8.77
C SER A 19 7.37 -6.25 7.53
N VAL A 20 6.67 -7.28 7.04
CA VAL A 20 7.00 -7.98 5.77
C VAL A 20 6.39 -7.26 4.56
N ILE A 21 5.44 -6.36 4.80
CA ILE A 21 4.72 -5.60 3.77
C ILE A 21 4.81 -4.10 4.07
N SER A 22 4.84 -3.29 3.01
CA SER A 22 4.68 -1.84 3.13
C SER A 22 3.21 -1.49 3.37
N ILE A 23 2.96 -0.50 4.24
CA ILE A 23 1.62 0.00 4.55
C ILE A 23 1.54 1.45 4.11
N LEU A 24 0.51 1.79 3.33
CA LEU A 24 0.26 3.16 2.86
C LEU A 24 -1.09 3.68 3.39
N PRO A 25 -1.19 4.95 3.78
CA PRO A 25 -2.46 5.54 4.15
C PRO A 25 -3.35 5.73 2.91
N ALA A 26 -4.65 5.43 3.04
CA ALA A 26 -5.61 5.61 1.94
C ALA A 26 -5.68 7.06 1.42
N ALA A 27 -5.38 8.05 2.28
CA ALA A 27 -5.30 9.45 1.90
C ALA A 27 -4.23 9.72 0.80
N LEU A 28 -3.13 8.96 0.80
CA LEU A 28 -2.08 9.08 -0.22
C LEU A 28 -2.58 8.59 -1.59
N LEU A 29 -3.35 7.50 -1.62
CA LEU A 29 -4.00 7.01 -2.84
C LEU A 29 -5.02 8.02 -3.38
N LYS A 30 -5.81 8.64 -2.49
CA LYS A 30 -6.75 9.69 -2.88
C LYS A 30 -6.03 10.90 -3.46
N LEU A 31 -4.90 11.31 -2.86
CA LEU A 31 -4.10 12.42 -3.36
C LEU A 31 -3.51 12.13 -4.75
N ALA A 32 -2.96 10.92 -4.96
CA ALA A 32 -2.45 10.50 -6.25
C ALA A 32 -3.54 10.53 -7.34
N LYS A 33 -4.73 9.99 -7.04
CA LYS A 33 -5.88 10.04 -7.95
C LYS A 33 -6.31 11.46 -8.29
N ASN A 34 -6.31 12.38 -7.32
CA ASN A 34 -6.65 13.78 -7.54
C ASN A 34 -5.61 14.54 -8.38
N ARG A 35 -4.41 13.98 -8.57
CA ARG A 35 -3.34 14.53 -9.43
C ARG A 35 -3.28 13.83 -10.79
N ASP A 36 -4.35 13.12 -11.17
CA ASP A 36 -4.44 12.33 -12.40
C ASP A 36 -3.33 11.27 -12.53
N PHE A 37 -2.75 10.82 -11.41
CA PHE A 37 -1.79 9.73 -11.44
C PHE A 37 -2.52 8.42 -11.72
N ASP A 38 -2.07 7.71 -12.76
CA ASP A 38 -2.64 6.43 -13.17
C ASP A 38 -2.11 5.30 -12.25
N ILE A 39 -2.75 5.14 -11.10
CA ILE A 39 -2.38 4.15 -10.08
C ILE A 39 -2.49 2.73 -10.66
N ASP A 40 -3.53 2.48 -11.46
CA ASP A 40 -3.81 1.15 -12.03
C ASP A 40 -2.73 0.71 -13.04
N LYS A 41 -1.98 1.64 -13.64
CA LYS A 41 -0.78 1.32 -14.43
C LYS A 41 0.44 0.91 -13.61
N LYS A 42 0.45 1.17 -12.30
CA LYS A 42 1.61 0.94 -11.41
C LYS A 42 1.41 -0.18 -10.43
N VAL A 43 0.16 -0.62 -10.23
CA VAL A 43 -0.16 -1.67 -9.28
C VAL A 43 -1.11 -2.69 -9.90
N GLU A 44 -0.88 -3.96 -9.61
CA GLU A 44 -1.78 -5.05 -9.95
C GLU A 44 -2.55 -5.47 -8.69
N LEU A 45 -3.88 -5.51 -8.75
CA LEU A 45 -4.67 -6.05 -7.66
C LEU A 45 -4.41 -7.55 -7.52
N VAL A 46 -4.02 -7.97 -6.33
CA VAL A 46 -3.78 -9.38 -6.04
C VAL A 46 -5.13 -10.11 -6.02
N SER A 47 -5.34 -10.97 -7.00
CA SER A 47 -6.55 -11.80 -7.08
C SER A 47 -6.71 -12.65 -5.81
N ASN A 48 -7.96 -12.88 -5.38
CA ASN A 48 -8.30 -13.65 -4.17
C ASN A 48 -7.74 -13.11 -2.84
N ALA A 49 -7.17 -11.90 -2.77
CA ALA A 49 -6.67 -11.32 -1.52
C ALA A 49 -7.74 -11.25 -0.42
N GLN A 50 -9.01 -11.09 -0.81
CA GLN A 50 -10.17 -11.04 0.09
C GLN A 50 -10.46 -12.36 0.83
N LYS A 51 -9.88 -13.48 0.38
CA LYS A 51 -9.98 -14.77 1.08
C LYS A 51 -9.06 -14.85 2.31
N ARG A 52 -8.16 -13.89 2.49
CA ARG A 52 -7.26 -13.83 3.65
C ARG A 52 -8.01 -13.26 4.86
N LYS A 53 -7.86 -13.92 6.00
CA LYS A 53 -8.32 -13.39 7.28
C LYS A 53 -7.26 -12.45 7.83
N VAL A 54 -7.62 -11.18 8.04
CA VAL A 54 -6.75 -10.18 8.66
C VAL A 54 -7.22 -9.95 10.09
N PHE A 55 -6.28 -9.96 11.01
CA PHE A 55 -6.51 -9.73 12.43
C PHE A 55 -5.71 -8.52 12.88
N ASP A 56 -6.26 -7.70 13.77
CA ASP A 56 -5.48 -6.68 14.45
C ASP A 56 -4.60 -7.29 15.56
N ALA A 57 -3.77 -6.47 16.20
CA ALA A 57 -2.86 -6.90 17.27
C ALA A 57 -3.58 -7.45 18.51
N SER A 58 -4.89 -7.22 18.64
CA SER A 58 -5.73 -7.80 19.71
C SER A 58 -6.32 -9.17 19.35
N GLY A 59 -6.09 -9.65 18.12
CA GLY A 59 -6.69 -10.87 17.59
C GLY A 59 -8.11 -10.68 17.04
N THR A 60 -8.59 -9.44 16.91
CA THR A 60 -9.92 -9.17 16.34
C THR A 60 -9.85 -9.20 14.81
N GLN A 61 -10.70 -10.02 14.17
CA GLN A 61 -10.77 -10.06 12.71
C GLN A 61 -11.28 -8.72 12.15
N LYS A 62 -10.61 -8.20 11.13
CA LYS A 62 -10.98 -6.98 10.42
C LYS A 62 -11.47 -7.29 9.01
N GLY A 63 -12.33 -6.41 8.50
CA GLY A 63 -12.65 -6.37 7.08
C GLY A 63 -11.40 -6.02 6.28
N PHE A 64 -11.07 -6.83 5.29
CA PHE A 64 -9.89 -6.64 4.43
C PHE A 64 -10.36 -6.27 3.02
N LEU A 65 -10.04 -5.05 2.59
CA LEU A 65 -10.54 -4.51 1.32
C LEU A 65 -9.77 -5.07 0.12
N GLY A 66 -8.49 -5.37 0.27
CA GLY A 66 -7.68 -5.89 -0.82
C GLY A 66 -6.19 -5.67 -0.61
N MET A 67 -5.41 -6.16 -1.57
CA MET A 67 -3.97 -6.04 -1.63
C MET A 67 -3.60 -5.73 -3.08
N ALA A 68 -2.61 -4.86 -3.26
CA ALA A 68 -2.05 -4.59 -4.57
C ALA A 68 -0.56 -4.92 -4.54
N LYS A 69 -0.06 -5.50 -5.63
CA LYS A 69 1.37 -5.64 -5.89
C LYS A 69 1.80 -4.42 -6.68
N ALA A 70 2.73 -3.65 -6.14
CA ALA A 70 3.43 -2.63 -6.91
C ALA A 70 4.61 -3.27 -7.63
N GLU A 71 4.86 -2.91 -8.87
CA GLU A 71 6.11 -3.24 -9.55
C GLU A 71 7.20 -2.27 -9.10
N ASP A 72 8.33 -2.81 -8.65
CA ASP A 72 9.52 -2.03 -8.33
C ASP A 72 10.49 -2.09 -9.51
N PRO A 73 10.94 -0.96 -10.10
CA PRO A 73 11.90 -0.96 -11.20
C PRO A 73 13.30 -1.47 -10.83
N TRP A 74 13.55 -1.87 -9.58
CA TRP A 74 14.83 -2.39 -9.09
C TRP A 74 14.80 -3.89 -8.71
N SER A 75 13.73 -4.61 -9.09
CA SER A 75 13.70 -6.09 -9.05
C SER A 75 14.24 -6.75 -10.32
#